data_AF-A0AAU9VRJ5-F1
#
_entry.id   AF-A0AAU9VRJ5-F1
#
_cell.length_a   1.000
_cell.length_b   1.000
_cell.length_c   1.000
_cell.angle_alpha   90.00
_cell.angle_beta   90.00
_cell.angle_gamma   90.00
#
_symmetry.space_group_name_H-M   'P 1'
#
loop_
_entity.id
_entity.type
_entity.pdbx_description
1 polymer ?
#
loop_
_entity_poly.entity_id
_entity_poly.type
_entity_poly.pdbx_seq_one_letter_code
_entity_poly.pdbx_strand_id
1 'polypeptide(L)'
;MANTGELAEYLYSHSKEDLEKEGLASINKRLRPHLEVLGGLIAEGIDSTKEWAKRLCGKAPSFKVLSRLESSELQSYCQGADDGEMDQVRQLVETVKVNKKKKKKAPRRSAR
;
A
#
# COMPACT_ATOMS: atom_id res chain seq x y z
N MET A 1 -19.56 0.54 2.79
CA MET A 1 -18.59 0.76 1.68
C MET A 1 -17.63 -0.44 1.64
N ALA A 2 -18.10 -1.63 1.25
CA ALA A 2 -17.33 -2.87 1.33
C ALA A 2 -16.37 -3.09 0.13
N ASN A 3 -16.71 -2.56 -1.04
CA ASN A 3 -15.98 -2.89 -2.28
C ASN A 3 -14.56 -2.31 -2.36
N THR A 4 -14.22 -1.26 -1.62
CA THR A 4 -12.90 -0.60 -1.74
C THR A 4 -11.78 -1.45 -1.15
N GLY A 5 -12.07 -2.22 -0.10
CA GLY A 5 -11.10 -3.13 0.51
C GLY A 5 -10.79 -4.32 -0.39
N GLU A 6 -11.84 -4.99 -0.87
CA GLU A 6 -11.72 -6.13 -1.80
C GLU A 6 -11.01 -5.72 -3.10
N LEU A 7 -11.33 -4.54 -3.65
CA LEU A 7 -10.63 -4.00 -4.82
C LEU A 7 -9.14 -3.73 -4.54
N ALA A 8 -8.80 -3.22 -3.36
CA ALA A 8 -7.42 -2.92 -3.02
C ALA A 8 -6.60 -4.20 -2.85
N GLU A 9 -7.15 -5.20 -2.16
CA GLU A 9 -6.53 -6.52 -2.03
C GLU A 9 -6.34 -7.18 -3.40
N TYR A 10 -7.39 -7.19 -4.22
CA TYR A 10 -7.36 -7.76 -5.57
C TYR A 10 -6.29 -7.09 -6.45
N LEU A 11 -6.26 -5.75 -6.50
CA LEU A 11 -5.26 -5.00 -7.26
C LEU A 11 -3.84 -5.14 -6.70
N TYR A 12 -3.70 -5.43 -5.41
CA TYR A 12 -2.40 -5.65 -4.77
C TYR A 12 -1.85 -7.05 -5.05
N SER A 13 -2.72 -8.07 -5.02
CA SER A 13 -2.38 -9.47 -5.27
C SER A 13 -2.14 -9.76 -6.76
N HIS A 14 -2.90 -9.11 -7.65
CA HIS A 14 -2.76 -9.32 -9.09
C HIS A 14 -1.62 -8.49 -9.72
N SER A 15 -0.85 -9.15 -10.58
CA SER A 15 0.21 -8.49 -11.36
C SER A 15 -0.38 -7.58 -12.44
N LYS A 16 0.39 -6.57 -12.85
CA LYS A 16 -0.05 -5.59 -13.86
C LYS A 16 -0.48 -6.26 -15.16
N GLU A 17 0.24 -7.31 -15.57
CA GLU A 17 -0.02 -8.09 -16.78
C GLU A 17 -1.36 -8.85 -16.74
N ASP A 18 -1.75 -9.33 -15.56
CA ASP A 18 -3.00 -10.05 -15.35
C ASP A 18 -4.20 -9.10 -15.50
N LEU A 19 -4.10 -7.95 -14.84
CA LEU A 19 -5.07 -6.86 -14.95
C LEU A 19 -5.11 -6.24 -16.36
N GLU A 20 -4.02 -6.32 -17.12
CA GLU A 20 -3.98 -5.92 -18.52
C GLU A 20 -4.75 -6.90 -19.42
N LYS A 21 -4.67 -8.21 -19.15
CA LYS A 21 -5.45 -9.24 -19.86
C LYS A 21 -6.94 -9.15 -19.59
N GLU A 22 -7.33 -8.77 -18.38
CA GLU A 22 -8.73 -8.56 -17.99
C GLU A 22 -9.31 -7.21 -18.47
N GLY A 23 -8.52 -6.36 -19.14
CA GLY A 23 -8.97 -5.05 -19.57
C GLY A 23 -9.09 -4.02 -18.43
N LEU A 24 -8.64 -4.37 -17.23
CA LEU A 24 -8.58 -3.50 -16.05
C LEU A 24 -7.34 -2.62 -16.03
N ALA A 25 -6.51 -2.63 -17.08
CA ALA A 25 -5.27 -1.85 -17.21
C ALA A 25 -5.42 -0.37 -16.84
N SER A 26 -6.44 0.28 -17.39
CA SER A 26 -6.71 1.72 -17.21
C SER A 26 -7.19 2.03 -15.79
N ILE A 27 -7.98 1.12 -15.21
CA ILE A 27 -8.50 1.24 -13.85
C ILE A 27 -7.37 1.00 -12.85
N ASN A 28 -6.57 -0.05 -13.05
CA ASN A 28 -5.38 -0.36 -12.27
C ASN A 28 -4.40 0.83 -12.28
N LYS A 29 -4.10 1.41 -13.46
CA LYS A 29 -3.19 2.56 -13.56
C LYS A 29 -3.68 3.78 -12.76
N ARG A 30 -4.99 3.97 -12.62
CA ARG A 30 -5.60 5.06 -11.85
C ARG A 30 -5.77 4.74 -10.37
N LEU A 31 -6.23 3.53 -10.03
CA LEU A 31 -6.60 3.15 -8.67
C LEU A 31 -5.44 2.56 -7.87
N ARG A 32 -4.51 1.84 -8.49
CA ARG A 32 -3.36 1.23 -7.79
C ARG A 32 -2.57 2.20 -6.93
N PRO A 33 -2.16 3.40 -7.42
CA PRO A 33 -1.47 4.34 -6.55
C PRO A 33 -2.35 4.88 -5.43
N HIS A 34 -3.68 4.79 -5.56
CA HIS A 34 -4.61 5.24 -4.53
C HIS A 34 -5.01 4.16 -3.52
N LEU A 35 -4.75 2.89 -3.85
CA LEU A 35 -5.13 1.72 -3.06
C LEU A 35 -3.92 0.89 -2.61
N GLU A 36 -2.70 1.30 -2.96
CA GLU A 36 -1.46 0.61 -2.57
C GLU A 36 -1.34 0.48 -1.05
N VAL A 37 -1.60 1.56 -0.31
CA VAL A 37 -1.56 1.53 1.16
C VAL A 37 -2.69 0.69 1.71
N LEU A 38 -3.90 0.85 1.16
CA LEU A 38 -5.07 0.10 1.62
C LEU A 38 -4.90 -1.41 1.41
N GLY A 39 -4.40 -1.84 0.26
CA GLY A 39 -4.10 -3.24 -0.04
C GLY A 39 -2.95 -3.79 0.79
N GLY A 40 -1.92 -2.97 1.07
CA GLY A 40 -0.84 -3.34 1.98
C GLY A 40 -1.31 -3.54 3.42
N LEU A 41 -2.20 -2.69 3.91
CA LEU A 41 -2.82 -2.84 5.24
C LEU A 41 -3.64 -4.14 5.30
N ILE A 42 -4.49 -4.40 4.30
CA ILE A 42 -5.30 -5.62 4.26
C ILE A 42 -4.42 -6.88 4.18
N ALA A 43 -3.34 -6.85 3.38
CA ALA A 43 -2.40 -7.95 3.28
C ALA A 43 -1.66 -8.25 4.60
N GLU A 44 -1.43 -7.21 5.42
CA GLU A 44 -0.91 -7.36 6.79
C GLU A 44 -2.01 -7.81 7.77
N GLY A 45 -3.27 -7.92 7.34
CA GLY A 45 -4.40 -8.29 8.21
C GLY A 45 -5.00 -7.13 8.99
N ILE A 46 -4.68 -5.89 8.60
CA ILE A 46 -5.27 -4.68 9.20
C ILE A 46 -6.64 -4.43 8.58
N ASP A 47 -7.63 -4.27 9.44
CA ASP A 47 -8.99 -4.02 9.04
C ASP A 47 -9.17 -2.60 8.46
N SER A 48 -9.43 -2.53 7.15
CA SER A 48 -9.63 -1.27 6.43
C SER A 48 -10.88 -0.49 6.84
N THR A 49 -11.78 -1.07 7.64
CA THR A 49 -12.96 -0.38 8.17
C THR A 49 -12.63 0.54 9.34
N LYS A 50 -11.46 0.35 9.99
CA LYS A 50 -10.99 1.19 11.10
C LYS A 50 -10.85 2.65 10.67
N GLU A 51 -11.26 3.56 11.56
CA GLU A 51 -11.23 5.00 11.28
C GLU A 51 -9.82 5.51 10.99
N TRP A 52 -8.84 5.04 11.74
CA TRP A 52 -7.44 5.43 11.55
C TRP A 52 -6.90 4.94 10.19
N ALA A 53 -7.27 3.74 9.75
CA ALA A 53 -6.90 3.20 8.45
C ALA A 53 -7.51 4.02 7.30
N LYS A 54 -8.77 4.45 7.45
CA LYS A 54 -9.42 5.39 6.52
C LYS A 54 -8.74 6.74 6.47
N ARG A 55 -8.33 7.30 7.63
CA ARG A 55 -7.58 8.57 7.69
C ARG A 55 -6.21 8.44 7.02
N LEU A 56 -5.51 7.34 7.31
CA LEU A 56 -4.20 7.04 6.70
C LEU A 56 -4.33 6.89 5.18
N CYS A 57 -5.28 6.09 4.69
CA CYS A 57 -5.53 5.95 3.26
C CYS A 57 -5.96 7.26 2.61
N GLY A 58 -6.74 8.11 3.31
CA GLY A 58 -7.12 9.43 2.81
C GLY A 58 -5.94 10.40 2.67
N LYS A 59 -4.92 10.30 3.54
CA LYS A 59 -3.75 11.20 3.53
C LYS A 59 -2.57 10.65 2.75
N ALA A 60 -2.29 9.37 2.91
CA ALA A 60 -1.28 8.61 2.20
C ALA A 60 -1.93 7.41 1.50
N PRO A 61 -2.61 7.64 0.37
CA PRO A 61 -3.19 6.55 -0.41
C PRO A 61 -2.12 5.74 -1.16
N SER A 62 -0.91 6.32 -1.34
CA SER A 62 0.21 5.70 -2.04
C SER A 62 1.41 5.46 -1.13
N PHE A 63 2.13 4.37 -1.37
CA PHE A 63 3.41 4.09 -0.72
C PHE A 63 4.47 5.17 -0.94
N LYS A 64 4.40 5.90 -2.05
CA LYS A 64 5.30 7.02 -2.33
C LYS A 64 5.06 8.17 -1.36
N VAL A 65 3.81 8.45 -1.01
CA VAL A 65 3.42 9.47 -0.02
C VAL A 65 3.68 8.93 1.39
N LEU A 66 3.30 7.68 1.66
CA LEU A 66 3.56 7.01 2.94
C LEU A 66 5.05 7.01 3.32
N SER A 67 5.94 6.70 2.38
CA SER A 67 7.40 6.73 2.58
C SER A 67 7.95 8.13 2.85
N ARG A 68 7.21 9.19 2.53
CA ARG A 68 7.58 10.59 2.76
C ARG A 68 7.03 11.14 4.08
N LEU A 69 6.02 10.49 4.66
CA LEU A 69 5.50 10.86 5.96
C LEU A 69 6.56 10.64 7.03
N GLU A 70 6.61 11.57 7.97
CA GLU A 70 7.41 11.42 9.17
C GLU A 70 6.72 10.49 10.16
N SER A 71 7.51 9.87 11.04
CA SER A 71 7.00 8.93 12.06
C SER A 71 5.94 9.58 12.94
N SER A 72 6.07 10.87 13.24
CA SER A 72 5.11 11.65 14.03
C SER A 72 3.79 11.87 13.30
N GLU A 73 3.82 12.13 11.99
CA GLU A 73 2.60 12.26 11.19
C GLU A 73 1.89 10.90 11.06
N LEU A 74 2.65 9.84 10.81
CA LEU A 74 2.12 8.48 10.74
C LEU A 74 1.41 8.10 12.05
N GLN A 75 2.02 8.40 13.20
CA GLN A 75 1.43 8.15 14.51
C GLN A 75 0.18 9.00 14.76
N SER A 76 0.15 10.23 14.27
CA SER A 76 -1.04 11.09 14.34
C SER A 76 -2.20 10.57 13.48
N TYR A 77 -1.92 10.06 12.28
CA TYR A 77 -2.96 9.47 11.41
C TYR A 77 -3.44 8.11 11.93
N CYS A 78 -2.55 7.33 12.52
CA CYS A 78 -2.83 6.06 13.18
C CYS A 78 -3.28 6.21 14.65
N GLN A 79 -3.69 7.40 15.07
CA GLN A 79 -4.13 7.64 16.44
C GLN A 79 -5.40 6.81 16.74
N GLY A 80 -5.26 5.82 17.63
CA GLY A 80 -6.29 4.83 17.94
C GLY A 80 -6.00 3.42 17.37
N ALA A 81 -4.86 3.23 16.71
CA ALA A 81 -4.31 1.91 16.41
C ALA A 81 -3.61 1.33 17.65
N ASP A 82 -3.74 0.02 17.87
CA ASP A 82 -3.00 -0.69 18.92
C ASP A 82 -1.51 -0.79 18.58
N ASP A 83 -0.66 -1.06 19.58
CA ASP A 83 0.79 -1.22 19.40
C ASP A 83 1.14 -2.27 18.33
N GLY A 84 0.40 -3.38 18.28
CA GLY A 84 0.58 -4.41 17.26
C GLY A 84 0.28 -3.91 15.85
N GLU A 85 -0.79 -3.14 15.67
CA GLU A 85 -1.15 -2.58 14.36
C GLU A 85 -0.17 -1.50 13.93
N MET A 86 0.30 -0.68 14.87
CA MET A 86 1.34 0.32 14.64
C MET A 86 2.66 -0.32 14.21
N ASP A 87 3.01 -1.48 14.77
CA ASP A 87 4.19 -2.24 14.33
C ASP A 87 4.05 -2.68 12.87
N GLN A 88 2.89 -3.22 12.48
CA GLN A 88 2.60 -3.61 11.10
C GLN A 88 2.65 -2.41 10.14
N VAL A 89 2.06 -1.27 10.49
CA VAL A 89 2.16 -0.05 9.66
C VAL A 89 3.61 0.40 9.52
N ARG A 90 4.41 0.34 10.60
CA ARG A 90 5.84 0.67 10.55
C ARG A 90 6.61 -0.32 9.67
N GLN A 91 6.35 -1.62 9.78
CA GLN A 91 6.93 -2.65 8.92
C GLN A 91 6.56 -2.44 7.46
N LEU A 92 5.32 -2.06 7.16
CA LEU A 92 4.88 -1.71 5.81
C LEU A 92 5.63 -0.49 5.27
N VAL A 93 5.73 0.60 6.06
CA VAL A 93 6.49 1.81 5.69
C VAL A 93 7.96 1.49 5.45
N GLU A 94 8.56 0.67 6.31
CA GLU A 94 9.96 0.27 6.21
C GLU A 94 10.19 -0.62 4.98
N THR A 95 9.36 -1.64 4.78
CA THR A 95 9.39 -2.52 3.61
C THR A 95 9.27 -1.72 2.32
N VAL A 96 8.38 -0.73 2.28
CA VAL A 96 8.23 0.20 1.15
C VAL A 96 9.50 1.04 0.94
N LYS A 97 10.08 1.60 2.00
CA LYS A 97 11.33 2.38 1.93
C LYS A 97 12.50 1.50 1.43
N VAL A 98 12.58 0.25 1.89
CA VAL A 98 13.59 -0.73 1.48
C VAL A 98 13.36 -1.20 0.05
N ASN A 99 12.11 -1.46 -0.35
CA ASN A 99 11.77 -1.90 -1.70
C ASN A 99 11.98 -0.78 -2.73
N LYS A 100 11.78 0.48 -2.35
CA LYS A 100 12.17 1.66 -3.15
C LYS A 100 13.69 1.76 -3.34
N LYS A 101 14.49 1.31 -2.36
CA LYS A 101 15.95 1.12 -2.50
C LYS A 101 16.30 -0.09 -3.38
N LYS A 102 15.56 -1.21 -3.29
CA LYS A 102 15.77 -2.40 -4.13
C LYS A 102 15.34 -2.19 -5.59
N LYS A 103 14.29 -1.42 -5.89
CA LYS A 103 13.96 -1.04 -7.29
C LYS A 103 14.97 -0.09 -7.93
N LYS A 104 15.82 0.58 -7.15
CA LYS A 104 17.03 1.27 -7.65
C LYS A 104 18.23 0.33 -7.83
N LYS A 105 18.17 -0.89 -7.30
CA LYS A 105 19.17 -1.95 -7.42
C LYS A 105 18.53 -3.25 -7.96
N ALA A 106 17.79 -3.16 -9.05
CA ALA A 106 17.68 -4.32 -9.92
C ALA A 106 18.96 -4.31 -10.79
N PRO A 107 19.99 -5.14 -10.52
CA PRO A 107 20.97 -5.39 -11.56
C PRO A 107 20.19 -5.96 -12.73
N ARG A 108 20.33 -5.30 -13.89
CA ARG A 108 20.04 -5.91 -15.19
C ARG A 108 20.69 -7.29 -15.16
N ARG A 109 19.90 -8.35 -15.00
CA ARG A 109 20.39 -9.69 -15.32
C ARG A 109 20.48 -9.72 -16.83
N SER A 110 21.70 -9.47 -17.28
CA SER A 110 22.16 -9.58 -18.65
C SER A 110 21.67 -10.90 -19.23
N ALA A 111 21.04 -10.82 -20.39
CA ALA A 111 20.92 -11.95 -21.29
C ALA A 111 22.33 -12.42 -21.64
N ARG A 112 22.59 -13.72 -21.46
CA ARG A 112 23.54 -14.46 -22.28
C ARG A 112 23.15 -15.92 -22.33
#